data_AF-A0A853D407-F1
#
_entry.id   AF-A0A853D407-F1
#
_cell.length_a   1.000
_cell.length_b   1.000
_cell.length_c   1.000
_cell.angle_alpha   90.00
_cell.angle_beta   90.00
_cell.angle_gamma   90.00
#
_symmetry.space_group_name_H-M   'P 1'
#
loop_
_entity.id
_entity.type
_entity.pdbx_description
1 polymer ?
#
loop_
_entity_poly.entity_id
_entity_poly.type
_entity_poly.pdbx_seq_one_letter_code
_entity_poly.pdbx_strand_id
1 'polypeptide(L)'
;MKLKMFFWTLSGDDKNVIGKCNKSTRSRFTGIGVLVAVIFTLCFVSCFLAFTGLLQNLWIGIVIGLFFAWMITNIYLFLLYTLSKTGFPYIPNKTARFISVSIRLIFIAFISTIVSKPLETLVFSSQLSQDIQVFKQEKINRYKQSTNNYLDKEINEYKKLLTGTNDDFYLNLIEDREKKKLSYTNSMKL
;
A
#
# COMPACT_ATOMS: atom_id res chain seq x y z
N MET A 1 -19.31 -12.19 32.30
CA MET A 1 -19.95 -10.85 32.23
C MET A 1 -19.03 -9.75 31.69
N LYS A 2 -17.74 -9.71 32.06
CA LYS A 2 -16.79 -8.62 31.68
C LYS A 2 -16.53 -8.45 30.17
N LEU A 3 -16.44 -9.55 29.40
CA LEU A 3 -16.20 -9.51 27.94
C LEU A 3 -17.31 -8.76 27.18
N LYS A 4 -18.58 -8.96 27.56
CA LYS A 4 -19.70 -8.26 26.91
C LYS A 4 -19.65 -6.76 27.15
N MET A 5 -19.26 -6.33 28.35
CA MET A 5 -19.06 -4.92 28.68
C MET A 5 -17.88 -4.28 27.93
N PHE A 6 -16.80 -5.05 27.67
CA PHE A 6 -15.69 -4.58 26.85
C PHE A 6 -16.15 -4.30 25.41
N PHE A 7 -16.89 -5.23 24.80
CA PHE A 7 -17.46 -5.01 23.46
C PHE A 7 -18.50 -3.89 23.42
N TRP A 8 -19.29 -3.67 24.48
CA TRP A 8 -20.20 -2.50 24.54
C TRP A 8 -19.44 -1.19 24.61
N THR A 9 -18.34 -1.16 25.36
CA THR A 9 -17.46 0.02 25.44
C THR A 9 -16.81 0.30 24.09
N LEU A 10 -16.38 -0.75 23.39
CA LEU A 10 -15.77 -0.64 22.06
C LEU A 10 -16.78 -0.26 20.96
N SER A 11 -18.06 -0.57 21.16
CA SER A 11 -19.15 -0.08 20.31
C SER A 11 -19.31 1.44 20.40
N GLY A 12 -18.74 2.11 21.43
CA GLY A 12 -18.88 3.55 21.62
C GLY A 12 -20.22 3.99 22.19
N ASP A 13 -20.91 3.08 22.90
CA ASP A 13 -22.31 3.23 23.30
C ASP A 13 -22.48 2.95 24.81
N ASP A 14 -23.50 3.51 25.47
CA ASP A 14 -23.55 3.49 26.95
C ASP A 14 -23.89 2.09 27.51
N LYS A 15 -22.89 1.47 28.14
CA LYS A 15 -22.98 0.18 28.83
C LYS A 15 -24.13 0.09 29.85
N ASN A 16 -24.49 1.20 30.50
CA ASN A 16 -25.57 1.26 31.49
C ASN A 16 -26.95 1.24 30.83
N VAL A 17 -27.07 1.80 29.63
CA VAL A 17 -28.31 1.80 28.84
C VAL A 17 -28.53 0.42 28.22
N ILE A 18 -27.49 -0.14 27.58
CA ILE A 18 -27.54 -1.48 26.96
C ILE A 18 -27.73 -2.58 28.01
N GLY A 19 -27.27 -2.32 29.23
CA GLY A 19 -27.50 -3.14 30.42
C GLY A 19 -28.99 -3.31 30.75
N LYS A 20 -29.83 -2.30 30.49
CA LYS A 20 -31.27 -2.30 30.80
C LYS A 20 -32.15 -2.78 29.65
N CYS A 21 -31.59 -2.94 28.45
CA CYS A 21 -32.33 -3.36 27.25
C CYS A 21 -32.55 -4.88 27.15
N ASN A 22 -33.48 -5.27 26.27
CA ASN A 22 -33.77 -6.66 25.91
C ASN A 22 -32.50 -7.39 25.41
N LYS A 23 -32.45 -8.70 25.64
CA LYS A 23 -31.35 -9.60 25.27
C LYS A 23 -31.02 -9.54 23.77
N SER A 24 -32.04 -9.35 22.92
CA SER A 24 -31.88 -9.18 21.47
C SER A 24 -31.08 -7.91 21.11
N THR A 25 -31.45 -6.76 21.68
CA THR A 25 -30.76 -5.47 21.49
C THR A 25 -29.31 -5.54 21.96
N ARG A 26 -29.09 -6.12 23.15
CA ARG A 26 -27.76 -6.34 23.70
C ARG A 26 -26.85 -7.19 22.79
N SER A 27 -27.41 -8.21 22.13
CA SER A 27 -26.64 -9.06 21.21
C SER A 27 -26.24 -8.31 19.93
N ARG A 28 -27.10 -7.42 19.41
CA ARG A 28 -26.80 -6.58 18.25
C ARG A 28 -25.64 -5.61 18.53
N PHE A 29 -25.68 -4.91 19.65
CA PHE A 29 -24.59 -4.01 20.06
C PHE A 29 -23.29 -4.76 20.37
N THR A 30 -23.38 -5.97 20.92
CA THR A 30 -22.21 -6.83 21.08
C THR A 30 -21.60 -7.19 19.71
N GLY A 31 -22.42 -7.49 18.71
CA GLY A 31 -21.97 -7.77 17.34
C GLY A 31 -21.26 -6.58 16.69
N ILE A 32 -21.79 -5.37 16.86
CA ILE A 32 -21.16 -4.13 16.39
C ILE A 32 -19.79 -3.95 17.07
N GLY A 33 -19.73 -4.09 18.40
CA GLY A 33 -18.47 -4.01 19.14
C GLY A 33 -17.43 -5.05 18.70
N VAL A 34 -17.85 -6.28 18.38
CA VAL A 34 -16.95 -7.32 17.83
C VAL A 34 -16.42 -6.92 16.45
N LEU A 35 -17.29 -6.40 15.58
CA LEU A 35 -16.89 -5.94 14.24
C LEU A 35 -15.84 -4.83 14.33
N VAL A 36 -16.03 -3.88 15.24
CA VAL A 36 -15.08 -2.78 15.49
C VAL A 36 -13.74 -3.30 16.01
N ALA A 37 -13.75 -4.31 16.88
CA ALA A 37 -12.51 -4.94 17.38
C ALA A 37 -11.71 -5.60 16.26
N VAL A 38 -12.39 -6.27 15.33
CA VAL A 38 -11.76 -6.89 14.16
C VAL A 38 -11.14 -5.84 13.25
N ILE A 39 -11.86 -4.77 12.93
CA ILE A 39 -11.35 -3.66 12.12
C ILE A 39 -10.15 -2.99 12.79
N PHE A 40 -10.23 -2.72 14.08
CA PHE A 40 -9.12 -2.13 14.84
C PHE A 40 -7.87 -3.01 14.77
N THR A 41 -8.02 -4.32 14.94
CA THR A 41 -6.90 -5.27 14.89
C THR A 41 -6.27 -5.30 13.50
N LEU A 42 -7.09 -5.37 12.44
CA LEU A 42 -6.60 -5.34 11.05
C LEU A 42 -5.87 -4.04 10.73
N CYS A 43 -6.45 -2.90 11.14
CA CYS A 43 -5.85 -1.59 10.93
C CYS A 43 -4.55 -1.43 11.72
N PHE A 44 -4.50 -1.93 12.96
CA PHE A 44 -3.30 -1.92 13.78
C PHE A 44 -2.16 -2.71 13.15
N VAL A 45 -2.41 -3.94 12.71
CA VAL A 45 -1.39 -4.77 12.02
C VAL A 45 -0.89 -4.08 10.75
N SER A 46 -1.82 -3.55 9.95
CA SER A 46 -1.51 -2.80 8.72
C SER A 46 -0.62 -1.58 8.98
N CYS A 47 -1.02 -0.70 9.92
CA CYS A 47 -0.27 0.52 10.23
C CYS A 47 1.06 0.19 10.90
N PHE A 48 1.10 -0.77 11.82
CA PHE A 48 2.33 -1.22 12.48
C PHE A 48 3.39 -1.63 11.46
N LEU A 49 3.01 -2.45 10.48
CA LEU A 49 3.94 -2.92 9.45
C LEU A 49 4.40 -1.78 8.53
N ALA A 50 3.47 -0.93 8.10
CA ALA A 50 3.79 0.23 7.28
C ALA A 50 4.79 1.16 7.97
N PHE A 51 4.54 1.55 9.22
CA PHE A 51 5.43 2.46 9.96
C PHE A 51 6.74 1.79 10.38
N THR A 52 6.74 0.49 10.70
CA THR A 52 7.98 -0.24 10.99
C THR A 52 8.87 -0.33 9.75
N GLY A 53 8.29 -0.56 8.56
CA GLY A 53 9.03 -0.56 7.30
C GLY A 53 9.57 0.82 6.92
N LEU A 54 8.82 1.89 7.19
CA LEU A 54 9.22 3.26 6.88
C LEU A 54 10.29 3.81 7.83
N LEU A 55 10.15 3.56 9.14
CA LEU A 55 10.99 4.16 10.18
C LEU A 55 12.12 3.25 10.65
N GLN A 56 12.17 2.00 10.17
CA GLN A 56 13.15 0.98 10.54
C GLN A 56 13.27 0.78 12.07
N ASN A 57 12.21 1.09 12.82
CA ASN A 57 12.21 1.04 14.27
C ASN A 57 10.89 0.47 14.79
N LEU A 58 10.98 -0.67 15.49
CA LEU A 58 9.86 -1.43 16.01
C LEU A 58 9.08 -0.65 17.09
N TRP A 59 9.79 0.04 17.99
CA TRP A 59 9.16 0.72 19.12
C TRP A 59 8.35 1.92 18.66
N ILE A 60 8.92 2.75 17.79
CA ILE A 60 8.21 3.88 17.19
C ILE A 60 7.07 3.38 16.29
N GLY A 61 7.29 2.30 15.54
CA GLY A 61 6.26 1.67 14.69
C GLY A 61 5.02 1.25 15.48
N ILE A 62 5.18 0.73 16.70
CA ILE A 62 4.06 0.34 17.57
C ILE A 62 3.27 1.55 18.06
N VAL A 63 3.95 2.60 18.53
CA VAL A 63 3.28 3.79 19.11
C VAL A 63 2.52 4.54 18.02
N ILE A 64 3.18 4.80 16.89
CA ILE A 64 2.57 5.51 15.76
C ILE A 64 1.50 4.63 15.11
N GLY A 65 1.77 3.34 14.94
CA GLY A 65 0.81 2.38 14.39
C GLY A 65 -0.48 2.31 15.23
N LEU A 66 -0.35 2.30 16.56
CA LEU A 66 -1.51 2.32 17.47
C LEU A 66 -2.30 3.62 17.37
N PHE A 67 -1.62 4.76 17.31
CA PHE A 67 -2.26 6.08 17.17
C PHE A 67 -3.06 6.17 15.87
N PHE A 68 -2.46 5.80 14.73
CA PHE A 68 -3.16 5.83 13.44
C PHE A 68 -4.27 4.79 13.34
N ALA A 69 -4.07 3.58 13.86
CA ALA A 69 -5.12 2.56 13.87
C ALA A 69 -6.32 2.99 14.72
N TRP A 70 -6.08 3.65 15.85
CA TRP A 70 -7.12 4.26 16.66
C TRP A 70 -7.86 5.36 15.88
N MET A 71 -7.13 6.28 15.24
CA MET A 71 -7.70 7.35 14.44
C MET A 71 -8.58 6.83 13.29
N ILE A 72 -8.07 5.87 12.51
CA ILE A 72 -8.77 5.29 11.36
C ILE A 72 -10.02 4.53 11.81
N THR A 73 -9.94 3.76 12.88
CA THR A 73 -11.09 3.05 13.45
C THR A 73 -12.17 4.02 13.93
N ASN A 74 -11.78 5.15 14.54
CA ASN A 74 -12.72 6.20 14.94
C ASN A 74 -13.41 6.84 13.72
N ILE A 75 -12.68 7.13 12.65
CA ILE A 75 -13.26 7.66 11.40
C ILE A 75 -14.23 6.64 10.78
N TYR A 76 -13.85 5.36 10.74
CA TYR A 76 -14.72 4.29 10.24
C TYR A 76 -16.01 4.20 11.06
N LEU A 77 -15.90 4.25 12.39
CA LEU A 77 -17.05 4.19 13.29
C LEU A 77 -17.97 5.41 13.12
N PHE A 78 -17.39 6.60 13.00
CA PHE A 78 -18.12 7.83 12.69
C PHE A 78 -18.89 7.72 11.37
N LEU A 79 -18.27 7.12 10.34
CA LEU A 79 -18.92 6.86 9.05
C LEU A 79 -20.08 5.86 9.20
N LEU A 80 -19.90 4.78 9.97
CA LEU A 80 -20.95 3.79 10.22
C LEU A 80 -22.14 4.40 11.00
N TYR A 81 -21.87 5.24 11.99
CA TYR A 81 -22.91 5.93 12.75
C TYR A 81 -23.70 6.93 11.91
N THR A 82 -23.06 7.65 10.99
CA THR A 82 -23.77 8.55 10.08
C THR A 82 -24.63 7.79 9.05
N LEU A 83 -24.28 6.54 8.74
CA LEU A 83 -25.11 5.64 7.91
C LEU A 83 -26.34 5.11 8.67
N SER A 84 -26.20 4.80 9.96
CA SER A 84 -27.28 4.21 10.75
C SER A 84 -28.39 5.22 11.14
N LYS A 85 -28.16 6.53 11.07
CA LYS A 85 -29.17 7.53 11.45
C LYS A 85 -30.15 7.84 10.32
N THR A 86 -31.35 7.27 10.43
CA THR A 86 -32.61 7.69 9.80
C THR A 86 -33.21 8.99 10.39
N GLY A 87 -32.38 9.89 10.93
CA GLY A 87 -32.83 10.96 11.84
C GLY A 87 -32.51 12.39 11.43
N PHE A 88 -32.13 12.68 10.18
CA PHE A 88 -32.07 14.08 9.72
C PHE A 88 -33.48 14.56 9.33
N PRO A 89 -33.87 15.80 9.72
CA PRO A 89 -35.19 16.36 9.45
C PRO A 89 -35.49 16.32 7.95
N TYR A 90 -36.71 15.88 7.63
CA TYR A 90 -37.36 15.80 6.33
C TYR A 90 -36.61 16.49 5.17
N ILE A 91 -35.75 15.74 4.46
CA ILE A 91 -35.25 16.15 3.15
C ILE A 91 -36.28 15.63 2.13
N PRO A 92 -37.08 16.48 1.49
CA PRO A 92 -38.22 16.06 0.67
C PRO A 92 -37.82 15.29 -0.59
N ASN A 93 -36.54 15.37 -1.02
CA ASN A 93 -36.07 14.82 -2.28
C ASN A 93 -35.36 13.47 -2.13
N LYS A 94 -35.94 12.41 -2.73
CA LYS A 94 -35.33 11.07 -2.85
C LYS A 94 -33.94 11.11 -3.49
N THR A 95 -33.71 12.02 -4.44
CA THR A 95 -32.43 12.22 -5.12
C THR A 95 -31.33 12.73 -4.18
N ALA A 96 -31.63 13.69 -3.31
CA ALA A 96 -30.66 14.22 -2.34
C ALA A 96 -30.21 13.16 -1.33
N ARG A 97 -31.13 12.29 -0.89
CA ARG A 97 -30.79 11.13 -0.03
C ARG A 97 -29.86 10.15 -0.74
N PHE A 98 -30.14 9.83 -2.01
CA PHE A 98 -29.31 8.91 -2.78
C PHE A 98 -27.88 9.45 -2.94
N ILE A 99 -27.73 10.72 -3.31
CA ILE A 99 -26.42 11.37 -3.45
C ILE A 99 -25.64 11.34 -2.14
N SER A 100 -26.29 11.64 -1.00
CA SER A 100 -25.66 11.63 0.32
C SER A 100 -25.19 10.22 0.76
N VAL A 101 -25.92 9.17 0.40
CA VAL A 101 -25.50 7.78 0.66
C VAL A 101 -24.34 7.39 -0.25
N SER A 102 -24.42 7.73 -1.54
CA SER A 102 -23.38 7.39 -2.52
C SER A 102 -22.03 8.02 -2.18
N ILE A 103 -21.99 9.31 -1.82
CA ILE A 103 -20.74 9.98 -1.43
C ILE A 103 -20.08 9.29 -0.22
N ARG A 104 -20.87 8.82 0.75
CA ARG A 104 -20.37 8.10 1.94
C ARG A 104 -19.84 6.71 1.60
N LEU A 105 -20.51 5.97 0.71
CA LEU A 105 -20.01 4.69 0.23
C LEU A 105 -18.65 4.84 -0.46
N ILE A 106 -18.47 5.91 -1.23
CA ILE A 106 -17.18 6.28 -1.82
C ILE A 106 -16.12 6.50 -0.74
N PHE A 107 -16.43 7.23 0.34
CA PHE A 107 -15.48 7.42 1.44
C PHE A 107 -15.12 6.10 2.15
N ILE A 108 -16.09 5.21 2.36
CA ILE A 108 -15.81 3.89 2.95
C ILE A 108 -14.91 3.06 2.03
N ALA A 109 -15.19 3.03 0.73
CA ALA A 109 -14.37 2.33 -0.25
C ALA A 109 -12.95 2.91 -0.31
N PHE A 110 -12.80 4.22 -0.17
CA PHE A 110 -11.51 4.90 -0.13
C PHE A 110 -10.68 4.48 1.09
N ILE A 111 -11.26 4.51 2.29
CA ILE A 111 -10.60 4.03 3.52
C ILE A 111 -10.28 2.54 3.42
N SER A 112 -11.20 1.74 2.88
CA SER A 112 -10.97 0.31 2.65
C SER A 112 -9.77 0.07 1.74
N THR A 113 -9.62 0.86 0.66
CA THR A 113 -8.48 0.75 -0.26
C THR A 113 -7.16 1.09 0.44
N ILE A 114 -7.15 2.16 1.25
CA ILE A 114 -5.97 2.58 2.02
C ILE A 114 -5.51 1.49 2.98
N VAL A 115 -6.43 0.83 3.68
CA VAL A 115 -6.11 -0.25 4.62
C VAL A 115 -5.75 -1.55 3.87
N SER A 116 -6.32 -1.78 2.68
CA SER A 116 -6.08 -2.99 1.89
C SER A 116 -4.64 -3.09 1.38
N LYS A 117 -4.03 -2.00 0.93
CA LYS A 117 -2.66 -2.01 0.35
C LYS A 117 -1.55 -2.53 1.26
N PRO A 118 -1.37 -2.03 2.49
CA PRO A 118 -0.38 -2.57 3.43
C PRO A 118 -0.66 -4.03 3.81
N LEU A 119 -1.93 -4.45 3.80
CA LEU A 119 -2.33 -5.82 4.13
C LEU A 119 -2.06 -6.78 2.95
N GLU A 120 -2.30 -6.32 1.72
CA GLU A 120 -1.99 -7.01 0.47
C GLU A 120 -0.49 -7.35 0.38
N THR A 121 0.39 -6.36 0.59
CA THR A 121 1.84 -6.60 0.56
C THR A 121 2.32 -7.53 1.67
N LEU A 122 1.62 -7.60 2.81
CA LEU A 122 1.96 -8.53 3.88
C LEU A 122 1.65 -9.97 3.48
N VAL A 123 0.40 -10.21 3.04
CA VAL A 123 -0.10 -11.55 2.70
C VAL A 123 0.60 -12.12 1.47
N PHE A 124 0.90 -11.28 0.47
CA PHE A 124 1.50 -11.69 -0.80
C PHE A 124 3.00 -11.42 -0.90
N SER A 125 3.69 -11.22 0.24
CA SER A 125 5.11 -10.87 0.27
C SER A 125 6.02 -11.81 -0.53
N SER A 126 5.74 -13.12 -0.53
CA SER A 126 6.55 -14.11 -1.26
C SER A 126 6.32 -14.03 -2.77
N GLN A 127 5.08 -13.89 -3.23
CA GLN A 127 4.75 -13.70 -4.65
C GLN A 127 5.32 -12.37 -5.16
N LEU A 128 5.12 -11.28 -4.42
CA LEU A 128 5.68 -9.97 -4.79
C LEU A 128 7.20 -10.01 -4.91
N SER A 129 7.91 -10.70 -4.02
CA SER A 129 9.37 -10.78 -4.08
C SER A 129 9.86 -11.45 -5.36
N GLN A 130 9.18 -12.50 -5.81
CA GLN A 130 9.48 -13.19 -7.06
C GLN A 130 9.20 -12.31 -8.27
N ASP A 131 8.02 -11.68 -8.31
CA ASP A 131 7.64 -10.77 -9.41
C ASP A 131 8.58 -9.57 -9.50
N ILE A 132 8.97 -8.99 -8.35
CA ILE A 132 9.95 -7.90 -8.28
C ILE A 132 11.31 -8.36 -8.82
N GLN A 133 11.75 -9.58 -8.51
CA GLN A 133 13.02 -10.11 -9.01
C GLN A 133 12.99 -10.31 -10.53
N VAL A 134 11.90 -10.89 -11.06
CA VAL A 134 11.70 -11.07 -12.51
C VAL A 134 11.68 -9.72 -13.22
N PHE A 135 10.89 -8.77 -12.71
CA PHE A 135 10.79 -7.43 -13.26
C PHE A 135 12.13 -6.67 -13.22
N LYS A 136 12.91 -6.83 -12.15
CA LYS A 136 14.26 -6.27 -12.05
C LYS A 136 15.17 -6.87 -13.13
N GLN A 137 15.13 -8.18 -13.32
CA GLN A 137 15.95 -8.85 -14.34
C GLN A 137 15.56 -8.42 -15.76
N GLU A 138 14.27 -8.29 -16.04
CA GLU A 138 13.75 -7.81 -17.33
C GLU A 138 14.23 -6.37 -17.61
N LYS A 139 14.13 -5.47 -16.62
CA LYS A 139 14.64 -4.10 -16.76
C LYS A 139 16.14 -4.07 -17.00
N ILE A 140 16.93 -4.83 -16.24
CA ILE A 140 18.38 -4.92 -16.43
C ILE A 140 18.71 -5.39 -17.85
N ASN A 141 18.03 -6.42 -18.35
CA ASN A 141 18.22 -6.93 -19.70
C ASN A 141 17.86 -5.88 -20.76
N ARG A 142 16.75 -5.14 -20.58
CA ARG A 142 16.36 -4.05 -21.49
C ARG A 142 17.42 -2.94 -21.52
N TYR A 143 17.88 -2.47 -20.35
CA TYR A 143 18.94 -1.46 -20.28
C TYR A 143 20.24 -1.97 -20.92
N LYS A 144 20.62 -3.23 -20.68
CA LYS A 144 21.79 -3.86 -21.29
C LYS A 144 21.70 -3.88 -22.81
N GLN A 145 20.54 -4.24 -23.37
CA GLN A 145 20.32 -4.24 -24.81
C GLN A 145 20.41 -2.84 -25.41
N SER A 146 19.79 -1.85 -24.77
CA SER A 146 19.90 -0.44 -25.19
C SER A 146 21.36 0.03 -25.16
N THR A 147 22.09 -0.16 -24.06
CA THR A 147 23.50 0.24 -23.93
C THR A 147 24.39 -0.44 -24.97
N ASN A 148 24.21 -1.75 -25.21
CA ASN A 148 24.98 -2.45 -26.24
C ASN A 148 24.71 -1.88 -27.64
N ASN A 149 23.44 -1.63 -27.98
CA ASN A 149 23.09 -1.02 -29.27
C ASN A 149 23.69 0.39 -29.45
N TYR A 150 23.78 1.19 -28.38
CA TYR A 150 24.45 2.50 -28.43
C TYR A 150 25.96 2.35 -28.65
N LEU A 151 26.62 1.45 -27.91
CA LEU A 151 28.06 1.19 -28.06
C LEU A 151 28.41 0.60 -29.44
N ASP A 152 27.59 -0.30 -29.97
CA ASP A 152 27.81 -0.91 -31.28
C ASP A 152 27.67 0.11 -32.42
N LYS A 153 26.81 1.13 -32.25
CA LYS A 153 26.74 2.26 -33.20
C LYS A 153 28.03 3.10 -33.15
N GLU A 154 28.51 3.47 -31.96
CA GLU A 154 29.78 4.20 -31.80
C GLU A 154 30.96 3.42 -32.42
N ILE A 155 31.08 2.12 -32.12
CA ILE A 155 32.16 1.27 -32.64
C ILE A 155 32.12 1.18 -34.17
N ASN A 156 30.93 1.03 -34.76
CA ASN A 156 30.79 0.99 -36.22
C ASN A 156 31.11 2.33 -36.89
N GLU A 157 30.81 3.45 -36.22
CA GLU A 157 31.19 4.78 -36.69
C GLU A 157 32.72 4.94 -36.69
N TYR A 158 33.39 4.59 -35.60
CA TYR A 158 34.85 4.63 -35.52
C TYR A 158 35.53 3.69 -36.53
N LYS A 159 34.98 2.48 -36.76
CA LYS A 159 35.50 1.56 -37.79
C LYS A 159 35.43 2.13 -39.20
N LYS A 160 34.39 2.90 -39.54
CA LYS A 160 34.29 3.56 -40.86
C LYS A 160 35.33 4.65 -41.04
N LEU A 161 35.66 5.39 -39.98
CA LEU A 161 36.68 6.43 -39.99
C LEU A 161 38.10 5.85 -40.14
N LEU A 162 38.35 4.68 -39.54
CA LEU A 162 39.62 3.94 -39.65
C LEU A 162 39.96 3.46 -41.08
N THR A 163 38.95 3.16 -41.92
CA THR A 163 39.17 2.70 -43.29
C THR A 163 39.81 3.74 -44.23
N GLY A 164 39.94 5.00 -43.81
CA GLY A 164 40.58 6.08 -44.59
C GLY A 164 41.96 6.54 -44.09
N THR A 165 42.31 6.25 -42.83
CA THR A 165 43.57 6.68 -42.19
C THR A 165 44.02 5.63 -41.16
N ASN A 166 45.21 5.05 -41.34
CA ASN A 166 45.80 4.08 -40.40
C ASN A 166 46.36 4.78 -39.15
N ASP A 167 45.50 5.37 -38.33
CA ASP A 167 45.88 6.06 -37.09
C ASP A 167 45.65 5.17 -35.86
N ASP A 168 46.72 4.89 -35.09
CA ASP A 168 46.72 4.14 -33.81
C ASP A 168 45.75 4.72 -32.76
N PHE A 169 45.35 5.99 -32.90
CA PHE A 169 44.43 6.66 -32.00
C PHE A 169 43.03 6.03 -31.98
N TYR A 170 42.48 5.68 -33.15
CA TYR A 170 41.13 5.10 -33.22
C TYR A 170 41.11 3.63 -32.78
N LEU A 171 42.22 2.90 -32.92
CA LEU A 171 42.37 1.54 -32.38
C LEU A 171 42.29 1.54 -30.85
N ASN A 172 43.00 2.46 -30.19
CA ASN A 172 42.94 2.63 -28.74
C ASN A 172 41.54 3.04 -28.25
N LEU A 173 40.83 3.88 -29.00
CA LEU A 173 39.45 4.28 -28.70
C LEU A 173 38.47 3.10 -28.79
N ILE A 174 38.61 2.24 -29.80
CA ILE A 174 37.80 1.03 -29.93
C ILE A 174 38.09 0.07 -28.78
N GLU A 175 39.37 -0.16 -28.45
CA GLU A 175 39.76 -1.05 -27.35
C GLU A 175 39.24 -0.54 -25.99
N ASP A 176 39.30 0.76 -25.74
CA ASP A 176 38.79 1.37 -24.51
C ASP A 176 37.26 1.22 -24.41
N ARG A 177 36.54 1.41 -25.52
CA ARG A 177 35.08 1.22 -25.58
C ARG A 177 34.68 -0.25 -25.43
N GLU A 178 35.45 -1.18 -25.98
CA GLU A 178 35.26 -2.62 -25.77
C GLU A 178 35.49 -3.03 -24.31
N LYS A 179 36.56 -2.52 -23.66
CA LYS A 179 36.78 -2.70 -22.22
C LYS A 179 35.64 -2.13 -21.39
N LYS A 180 35.14 -0.95 -21.76
CA LYS A 180 33.99 -0.32 -21.09
C LYS A 180 32.70 -1.14 -21.27
N LYS A 181 32.46 -1.68 -22.47
CA LYS A 181 31.36 -2.62 -22.76
C LYS A 181 31.45 -3.88 -21.89
N LEU A 182 32.65 -4.44 -21.74
CA LEU A 182 32.91 -5.61 -20.89
C LEU A 182 32.66 -5.29 -19.40
N SER A 183 33.09 -4.12 -18.93
CA SER A 183 32.88 -3.64 -17.56
C SER A 183 31.40 -3.41 -17.23
N TYR A 184 30.63 -2.79 -18.13
CA TYR A 184 29.18 -2.64 -17.96
C TYR A 184 28.44 -3.99 -18.01
N THR A 185 28.89 -4.90 -18.87
CA THR A 185 28.32 -6.25 -18.98
C THR A 185 28.56 -7.08 -17.73
N ASN A 186 29.72 -6.93 -17.08
CA ASN A 186 30.08 -7.63 -15.84
C ASN A 186 29.45 -7.00 -14.59
N SER A 187 29.38 -5.67 -14.49
CA SER A 187 28.75 -4.99 -13.35
C SER A 187 27.23 -5.16 -13.28
N MET A 188 26.58 -5.46 -14.41
CA MET A 188 25.15 -5.78 -14.48
C MET A 188 24.82 -7.28 -14.31
N LYS A 189 25.81 -8.17 -14.25
CA LYS A 189 25.61 -9.55 -13.78
C LYS A 189 25.58 -9.52 -12.24
N LEU A 190 24.41 -9.30 -11.68
CA LEU A 190 24.08 -9.61 -10.29
C LEU A 190 23.87 -11.12 -10.13
#